data_AF-A0A954TJU2-F1
#
_entry.id   AF-A0A954TJU2-F1
#
_cell.length_a   1.000
_cell.length_b   1.000
_cell.length_c   1.000
_cell.angle_alpha   90.00
_cell.angle_beta   90.00
_cell.angle_gamma   90.00
#
_symmetry.space_group_name_H-M   'P 1'
#
loop_
_entity.id
_entity.type
_entity.pdbx_description
1 polymer ?
#
loop_
_entity_poly.entity_id
_entity_poly.type
_entity_poly.pdbx_seq_one_letter_code
_entity_poly.pdbx_strand_id
1 'polypeptide(L)'
;MKAIISAMITCAVIFGLSAGATQFLLKQPPADPESVETAPSSEAISAELPQDDAVPVSFRPDNDVSVEAVLQMSDSIKRMEQELAEREQRVKRDEMRVKLIFDDLATEQDELRAFSEGIDSKLDLLSRMTEELKSTLADVEQQKADLAKLTKKAETKNVDPVSTVDTQADEVKGWFEGLQPEQAAEYLREFSNNGKLSFAASLLQKMPD
;
A
#
# COMPACT_ATOMS: atom_id res chain seq x y z
N MET A 1 4.23 16.35 -12.52
CA MET A 1 3.25 17.30 -11.93
C MET A 1 1.80 17.00 -12.30
N LYS A 2 1.44 16.81 -13.58
CA LYS A 2 0.04 16.53 -13.99
C LYS A 2 -0.59 15.27 -13.35
N ALA A 3 0.19 14.20 -13.18
CA ALA A 3 -0.27 12.94 -12.57
C ALA A 3 -0.54 13.03 -11.06
N ILE A 4 0.20 13.89 -10.35
CA ILE A 4 0.01 14.12 -8.91
C ILE A 4 -1.27 14.93 -8.68
N ILE A 5 -1.52 15.91 -9.55
CA ILE A 5 -2.73 16.72 -9.52
C ILE A 5 -3.96 15.87 -9.85
N SER A 6 -3.88 14.97 -10.84
CA SER A 6 -4.99 14.07 -11.15
C SER A 6 -5.28 13.09 -10.01
N ALA A 7 -4.24 12.57 -9.34
CA ALA A 7 -4.38 11.69 -8.19
C ALA A 7 -5.04 12.37 -6.98
N MET A 8 -4.65 13.63 -6.68
CA MET A 8 -5.31 14.40 -5.61
C MET A 8 -6.79 14.67 -5.91
N ILE A 9 -7.13 15.00 -7.16
CA ILE A 9 -8.51 15.27 -7.56
C ILE A 9 -9.35 13.99 -7.44
N THR A 10 -8.84 12.84 -7.87
CA THR A 10 -9.56 11.57 -7.72
C THR A 10 -9.76 11.19 -6.25
N CYS A 11 -8.75 11.41 -5.38
CA CYS A 11 -8.90 11.16 -3.94
C CYS A 11 -9.94 12.09 -3.30
N ALA A 12 -9.95 13.37 -3.69
CA ALA A 12 -10.95 14.33 -3.19
C ALA A 12 -12.38 13.97 -3.62
N VAL A 13 -12.57 13.45 -4.84
CA VAL A 13 -13.87 13.01 -5.34
C VAL A 13 -14.36 11.75 -4.62
N ILE A 14 -13.49 10.75 -4.43
CA ILE A 14 -13.85 9.50 -3.74
C ILE A 14 -14.18 9.79 -2.26
N PHE A 15 -13.38 10.62 -1.60
CA PHE A 15 -13.60 11.00 -0.21
C PHE A 15 -14.87 11.87 -0.04
N GLY A 16 -15.13 12.78 -0.99
CA GLY A 16 -16.34 13.61 -0.99
C GLY A 16 -17.63 12.79 -1.22
N LEU A 17 -17.60 11.81 -2.12
CA LEU A 17 -18.74 10.91 -2.36
C LEU A 17 -18.98 9.99 -1.16
N SER A 18 -17.92 9.48 -0.53
CA SER A 18 -18.02 8.63 0.66
C SER A 18 -18.54 9.41 1.88
N ALA A 19 -18.02 10.61 2.13
CA ALA A 19 -18.52 11.48 3.20
C ALA A 19 -19.97 11.95 2.97
N GLY A 20 -20.34 12.20 1.71
CA GLY A 20 -21.71 12.56 1.32
C GLY A 20 -22.71 11.42 1.53
N ALA A 21 -22.36 10.19 1.17
CA ALA A 21 -23.19 9.01 1.38
C ALA A 21 -23.41 8.73 2.88
N THR A 22 -22.35 8.85 3.69
CA THR A 22 -22.43 8.64 5.14
C THR A 22 -23.30 9.70 5.83
N GLN A 23 -23.20 10.97 5.44
CA GLN A 23 -24.07 12.04 5.94
C GLN A 23 -25.53 11.90 5.47
N PHE A 24 -25.76 11.32 4.29
CA PHE A 24 -27.11 11.07 3.76
C PHE A 24 -27.81 9.92 4.50
N LEU A 25 -27.09 8.84 4.81
CA LEU A 25 -27.58 7.73 5.63
C LEU A 25 -27.86 8.15 7.09
N LEU A 26 -27.04 9.03 7.67
CA LEU A 26 -27.24 9.55 9.03
C LEU A 26 -28.41 10.54 9.16
N LYS A 27 -28.87 11.13 8.05
CA LYS A 27 -30.04 12.04 8.02
C LYS A 27 -31.35 11.36 7.66
N GLN A 28 -31.32 10.08 7.30
CA GLN A 28 -32.54 9.31 7.09
C GLN A 28 -33.17 9.04 8.47
N PRO A 29 -34.43 9.46 8.74
CA PRO A 29 -35.12 9.03 9.94
C PRO A 29 -35.20 7.49 9.93
N PRO A 30 -35.07 6.83 11.10
CA PRO A 30 -35.08 5.38 11.15
C PRO A 30 -36.37 4.87 10.51
N ALA A 31 -36.23 4.03 9.49
CA ALA A 31 -37.34 3.20 9.06
C ALA A 31 -37.78 2.38 10.29
N ASP A 32 -39.06 2.51 10.65
CA ASP A 32 -39.69 1.87 11.79
C ASP A 32 -39.22 0.41 11.96
N PRO A 33 -38.55 0.06 13.07
CA PRO A 33 -38.52 -1.31 13.53
C PRO A 33 -39.87 -1.58 14.20
N GLU A 34 -40.83 -2.16 13.46
CA GLU A 34 -41.94 -2.85 14.10
C GLU A 34 -41.38 -4.02 14.94
N SER A 35 -41.40 -3.81 16.26
CA SER A 35 -41.52 -4.80 17.33
C SER A 35 -40.51 -5.96 17.35
N VAL A 36 -39.37 -5.74 18.00
CA VAL A 36 -38.72 -6.77 18.83
C VAL A 36 -38.42 -6.15 20.19
N GLU A 37 -39.45 -6.11 21.04
CA GLU A 37 -39.32 -5.72 22.44
C GLU A 37 -38.92 -6.95 23.29
N THR A 38 -37.74 -6.80 23.89
CA THR A 38 -37.37 -7.24 25.25
C THR A 38 -37.30 -8.72 25.61
N ALA A 39 -36.07 -9.15 25.86
CA ALA A 39 -35.69 -10.23 26.75
C ALA A 39 -36.24 -10.05 28.18
N PRO A 40 -36.31 -11.13 28.97
CA PRO A 40 -36.03 -11.04 30.39
C PRO A 40 -34.84 -11.90 30.82
N SER A 41 -34.01 -11.21 31.60
CA SER A 41 -33.11 -11.62 32.67
C SER A 41 -33.23 -13.04 33.24
N SER A 42 -32.04 -13.60 33.48
CA SER A 42 -31.70 -14.62 34.49
C SER A 42 -32.46 -14.48 35.81
N GLU A 43 -33.09 -15.57 36.26
CA GLU A 43 -33.22 -15.95 37.66
C GLU A 43 -33.21 -17.49 37.78
N ALA A 44 -32.37 -17.99 38.68
CA ALA A 44 -32.25 -19.39 39.02
C ALA A 44 -33.47 -19.85 39.82
N ILE A 45 -34.13 -20.93 39.38
CA ILE A 45 -35.04 -21.72 40.21
C ILE A 45 -34.71 -23.19 40.00
N SER A 46 -34.02 -23.77 40.98
CA SER A 46 -34.06 -25.21 41.26
C SER A 46 -35.48 -25.57 41.69
N ALA A 47 -36.13 -26.47 40.95
CA ALA A 47 -37.17 -27.36 41.48
C ALA A 47 -37.43 -28.51 40.50
N GLU A 48 -37.00 -29.69 40.92
CA GLU A 48 -37.69 -30.99 40.79
C GLU A 48 -38.30 -31.40 39.43
N LEU A 49 -37.61 -32.34 38.78
CA LEU A 49 -38.17 -33.25 37.77
C LEU A 49 -39.24 -34.17 38.38
N PRO A 50 -40.40 -34.34 37.75
CA PRO A 50 -41.05 -35.64 37.67
C PRO A 50 -40.57 -36.31 36.37
N GLN A 51 -39.84 -37.42 36.52
CA GLN A 51 -39.76 -38.44 35.48
C GLN A 51 -41.17 -39.01 35.31
N ASP A 52 -41.91 -38.53 34.31
CA ASP A 52 -43.06 -39.27 33.80
C ASP A 52 -42.57 -40.20 32.69
N ASP A 53 -42.62 -41.49 33.01
CA ASP A 53 -42.44 -42.61 32.09
C ASP A 53 -43.28 -42.39 30.83
N ALA A 54 -42.61 -42.22 29.71
CA ALA A 54 -43.22 -42.28 28.39
C ALA A 54 -43.64 -43.73 28.11
N VAL A 55 -44.83 -44.11 28.59
CA VAL A 55 -45.49 -45.33 28.15
C VAL A 55 -45.89 -45.20 26.68
N PRO A 56 -45.57 -46.18 25.82
CA PRO A 56 -46.08 -46.18 24.45
C PRO A 56 -47.59 -46.35 24.50
N VAL A 57 -48.33 -45.32 24.06
CA VAL A 57 -49.78 -45.39 23.85
C VAL A 57 -50.03 -46.35 22.69
N SER A 58 -50.17 -47.64 23.02
CA SER A 58 -50.68 -48.62 22.08
C SER A 58 -52.18 -48.39 21.93
N PHE A 59 -52.61 -47.88 20.78
CA PHE A 59 -54.02 -47.87 20.41
C PHE A 59 -54.48 -49.32 20.24
N ARG A 60 -55.21 -49.85 21.23
CA ARG A 60 -56.09 -51.01 21.04
C ARG A 60 -57.45 -50.48 20.58
N PRO A 61 -57.89 -50.75 19.35
CA PRO A 61 -59.23 -50.38 18.94
C PRO A 61 -60.21 -51.37 19.59
N ASP A 62 -60.74 -51.01 20.75
CA ASP A 62 -61.74 -51.81 21.48
C ASP A 62 -63.19 -51.60 20.97
N ASN A 63 -63.35 -51.08 19.74
CA ASN A 63 -64.64 -50.99 19.06
C ASN A 63 -64.46 -51.42 17.60
N ASP A 64 -65.42 -52.19 17.07
CA ASP A 64 -65.54 -52.50 15.65
C ASP A 64 -65.50 -51.19 14.87
N VAL A 65 -64.33 -50.84 14.35
CA VAL A 65 -64.11 -49.62 13.59
C VAL A 65 -64.99 -49.74 12.36
N SER A 66 -66.02 -48.89 12.27
CA SER A 66 -66.91 -48.89 11.11
C SER A 66 -66.05 -48.69 9.85
N VAL A 67 -66.38 -49.40 8.78
CA VAL A 67 -65.64 -49.29 7.50
C VAL A 67 -65.56 -47.82 7.03
N GLU A 68 -66.56 -47.02 7.40
CA GLU A 68 -66.59 -45.57 7.19
C GLU A 68 -65.53 -44.81 8.00
N ALA A 69 -65.32 -45.15 9.27
CA ALA A 69 -64.26 -44.55 10.10
C ALA A 69 -62.86 -44.94 9.60
N VAL A 70 -62.67 -46.17 9.10
CA VAL A 70 -61.42 -46.57 8.44
C VAL A 70 -61.18 -45.77 7.16
N LEU A 71 -62.20 -45.53 6.35
CA LEU A 71 -62.10 -44.71 5.15
C LEU A 71 -61.78 -43.24 5.47
N GLN A 72 -62.44 -42.66 6.48
CA GLN A 72 -62.16 -41.30 6.94
C GLN A 72 -60.73 -41.15 7.48
N MET A 73 -60.22 -42.17 8.18
CA MET A 73 -58.83 -42.21 8.63
C MET A 73 -57.86 -42.42 7.47
N SER A 74 -58.21 -43.20 6.45
CA SER A 74 -57.38 -43.35 5.25
C SER A 74 -57.27 -42.05 4.45
N ASP A 75 -58.37 -41.27 4.39
CA ASP A 75 -58.37 -39.95 3.74
C ASP A 75 -57.59 -38.92 4.55
N SER A 76 -57.60 -38.99 5.89
CA SER A 76 -56.77 -38.12 6.72
C SER A 76 -55.28 -38.47 6.60
N ILE A 77 -54.93 -39.76 6.52
CA ILE A 77 -53.55 -40.21 6.28
C ILE A 77 -53.06 -39.73 4.91
N LYS A 78 -53.87 -39.87 3.85
CA LYS A 78 -53.50 -39.37 2.51
C LYS A 78 -53.29 -37.86 2.46
N ARG A 79 -54.13 -37.08 3.16
CA ARG A 79 -53.93 -35.63 3.28
C ARG A 79 -52.65 -35.28 4.04
N MET A 80 -52.37 -36.01 5.13
CA MET A 80 -51.14 -35.83 5.90
C MET A 80 -49.89 -36.18 5.09
N GLU A 81 -49.93 -37.27 4.31
CA GLU A 81 -48.85 -37.67 3.41
C GLU A 81 -48.59 -36.60 2.34
N GLN A 82 -49.65 -36.04 1.76
CA GLN A 82 -49.52 -34.95 0.80
C GLN A 82 -48.93 -33.69 1.43
N GLU A 83 -49.37 -33.31 2.64
CA GLU A 83 -48.80 -32.18 3.36
C GLU A 83 -47.32 -32.40 3.72
N LEU A 84 -46.95 -33.63 4.12
CA LEU A 84 -45.57 -34.00 4.42
C LEU A 84 -44.70 -33.90 3.17
N ALA A 85 -45.18 -34.38 2.02
CA ALA A 85 -44.48 -34.26 0.74
C ALA A 85 -44.26 -32.79 0.34
N GLU A 86 -45.25 -31.92 0.55
CA GLU A 86 -45.11 -30.48 0.32
C GLU A 86 -44.09 -29.83 1.26
N ARG A 87 -44.08 -30.21 2.54
CA ARG A 87 -43.09 -29.73 3.52
C ARG A 87 -41.68 -30.19 3.16
N GLU A 88 -41.49 -31.44 2.78
CA GLU A 88 -40.18 -31.95 2.33
C GLU A 88 -39.69 -31.20 1.08
N GLN A 89 -40.57 -30.89 0.13
CA GLN A 89 -40.20 -30.10 -1.04
C GLN A 89 -39.81 -28.66 -0.67
N ARG A 90 -40.45 -28.05 0.34
CA ARG A 90 -40.04 -26.74 0.85
C ARG A 90 -38.67 -26.81 1.50
N VAL A 91 -38.46 -27.78 2.39
CA VAL A 91 -37.16 -27.98 3.06
C VAL A 91 -36.05 -28.21 2.04
N LYS A 92 -36.25 -29.05 1.01
CA LYS A 92 -35.27 -29.27 -0.05
C LYS A 92 -34.93 -27.99 -0.82
N ARG A 93 -35.93 -27.11 -1.06
CA ARG A 93 -35.68 -25.82 -1.71
C ARG A 93 -34.89 -24.88 -0.81
N ASP A 94 -35.20 -24.86 0.48
CA ASP A 94 -34.49 -24.04 1.46
C ASP A 94 -33.05 -24.54 1.66
N GLU A 95 -32.82 -25.85 1.72
CA GLU A 95 -31.49 -26.46 1.73
C GLU A 95 -30.65 -26.06 0.51
N MET A 96 -31.23 -26.10 -0.69
CA MET A 96 -30.56 -25.63 -1.90
C MET A 96 -30.24 -24.13 -1.84
N ARG A 97 -31.15 -23.31 -1.32
CA ARG A 97 -30.93 -21.87 -1.15
C ARG A 97 -29.81 -21.59 -0.16
N VAL A 98 -29.81 -22.27 0.98
CA VAL A 98 -28.77 -22.16 1.99
C VAL A 98 -27.42 -22.60 1.44
N LYS A 99 -27.39 -23.68 0.66
CA LYS A 99 -26.16 -24.13 -0.01
C LYS A 99 -25.61 -23.07 -0.97
N LEU A 100 -26.47 -22.47 -1.80
CA LEU A 100 -26.05 -21.39 -2.72
C LEU A 100 -25.46 -20.20 -1.94
N ILE A 101 -26.05 -19.84 -0.81
CA ILE A 101 -25.53 -18.76 0.05
C ILE A 101 -24.16 -19.13 0.63
N PHE A 102 -23.95 -20.38 1.05
CA PHE A 102 -22.64 -20.81 1.54
C PHE A 102 -21.57 -20.83 0.45
N ASP A 103 -21.93 -21.26 -0.76
CA ASP A 103 -21.02 -21.25 -1.90
C ASP A 103 -20.61 -19.80 -2.25
N ASP A 104 -21.57 -18.86 -2.25
CA ASP A 104 -21.33 -17.42 -2.46
C ASP A 104 -20.42 -16.84 -1.37
N LEU A 105 -20.72 -17.14 -0.10
CA LEU A 105 -19.94 -16.67 1.04
C LEU A 105 -18.52 -17.25 1.06
N ALA A 106 -18.34 -18.48 0.59
CA ALA A 106 -17.00 -19.06 0.40
C ALA A 106 -16.22 -18.32 -0.69
N THR A 107 -16.87 -18.00 -1.82
CA THR A 107 -16.22 -17.22 -2.89
C THR A 107 -15.85 -15.80 -2.43
N GLU A 108 -16.74 -15.12 -1.69
CA GLU A 108 -16.44 -13.80 -1.12
C GLU A 108 -15.26 -13.88 -0.12
N GLN A 109 -15.18 -14.92 0.71
CA GLN A 109 -14.06 -15.11 1.63
C GLN A 109 -12.73 -15.30 0.90
N ASP A 110 -12.72 -16.09 -0.18
CA ASP A 110 -11.53 -16.30 -1.00
C ASP A 110 -11.10 -14.99 -1.70
N GLU A 111 -12.06 -14.21 -2.21
CA GLU A 111 -11.78 -12.88 -2.78
C GLU A 111 -11.21 -11.92 -1.73
N LEU A 112 -11.81 -11.85 -0.54
CA LEU A 112 -11.31 -11.02 0.56
C LEU A 112 -9.91 -11.42 0.99
N ARG A 113 -9.61 -12.72 1.01
CA ARG A 113 -8.27 -13.23 1.30
C ARG A 113 -7.27 -12.78 0.23
N ALA A 114 -7.62 -12.93 -1.05
CA ALA A 114 -6.79 -12.45 -2.15
C ALA A 114 -6.57 -10.92 -2.09
N PHE A 115 -7.59 -10.16 -1.70
CA PHE A 115 -7.46 -8.72 -1.46
C PHE A 115 -6.51 -8.41 -0.30
N SER A 116 -6.59 -9.16 0.81
CA SER A 116 -5.67 -9.00 1.95
C SER A 116 -4.23 -9.26 1.53
N GLU A 117 -3.96 -10.36 0.85
CA GLU A 117 -2.62 -10.70 0.34
C GLU A 117 -2.13 -9.63 -0.67
N GLY A 118 -3.04 -9.10 -1.48
CA GLY A 118 -2.79 -7.97 -2.38
C GLY A 118 -2.48 -6.64 -1.65
N ILE A 119 -3.02 -6.42 -0.46
CA ILE A 119 -2.72 -5.26 0.38
C ILE A 119 -1.34 -5.43 1.03
N ASP A 120 -1.05 -6.60 1.60
CA ASP A 120 0.23 -6.88 2.25
C ASP A 120 1.40 -6.72 1.27
N SER A 121 1.26 -7.26 0.06
CA SER A 121 2.27 -7.07 -1.00
C SER A 121 2.47 -5.60 -1.40
N LYS A 122 1.41 -4.78 -1.41
CA LYS A 122 1.51 -3.33 -1.66
C LYS A 122 2.16 -2.61 -0.49
N LEU A 123 1.89 -3.01 0.75
CA LEU A 123 2.55 -2.46 1.94
C LEU A 123 4.04 -2.78 1.95
N ASP A 124 4.42 -4.01 1.59
CA ASP A 124 5.81 -4.40 1.42
C ASP A 124 6.52 -3.59 0.34
N LEU A 125 5.85 -3.36 -0.80
CA LEU A 125 6.38 -2.53 -1.87
C LEU A 125 6.58 -1.07 -1.39
N LEU A 126 5.59 -0.50 -0.71
CA LEU A 126 5.68 0.85 -0.14
C LEU A 126 6.79 0.96 0.91
N SER A 127 6.95 -0.07 1.75
CA SER A 127 8.05 -0.16 2.71
C SER A 127 9.41 -0.12 2.00
N ARG A 128 9.60 -0.93 0.96
CA ARG A 128 10.83 -0.94 0.15
C ARG A 128 11.09 0.41 -0.52
N MET A 129 10.06 1.03 -1.12
CA MET A 129 10.20 2.35 -1.72
C MET A 129 10.55 3.42 -0.68
N THR A 130 10.03 3.30 0.55
CA THR A 130 10.37 4.21 1.65
C THR A 130 11.82 4.03 2.10
N GLU A 131 12.29 2.77 2.18
CA GLU A 131 13.69 2.44 2.45
C GLU A 131 14.62 3.04 1.37
N GLU A 132 14.26 2.87 0.09
CA GLU A 132 15.01 3.41 -1.05
C GLU A 132 15.02 4.94 -1.05
N LEU A 133 13.90 5.58 -0.74
CA LEU A 133 13.83 7.04 -0.60
C LEU A 133 14.71 7.55 0.55
N LYS A 134 14.78 6.82 1.68
CA LYS A 134 15.71 7.17 2.77
C LYS A 134 17.17 7.02 2.34
N SER A 135 17.51 5.94 1.63
CA SER A 135 18.86 5.72 1.11
C SER A 135 19.27 6.83 0.14
N THR A 136 18.42 7.14 -0.84
CA THR A 136 18.70 8.20 -1.82
C THR A 136 18.83 9.57 -1.17
N LEU A 137 18.04 9.87 -0.13
CA LEU A 137 18.18 11.11 0.63
C LEU A 137 19.53 11.16 1.36
N ALA A 138 19.95 10.06 2.00
CA ALA A 138 21.26 9.98 2.64
C ALA A 138 22.42 10.15 1.63
N ASP A 139 22.32 9.55 0.45
CA ASP A 139 23.32 9.71 -0.62
C ASP A 139 23.39 11.17 -1.11
N VAL A 140 22.25 11.83 -1.27
CA VAL A 140 22.19 13.25 -1.65
C VAL A 140 22.79 14.15 -0.57
N GLU A 141 22.53 13.87 0.70
CA GLU A 141 23.14 14.60 1.82
C GLU A 141 24.67 14.44 1.81
N GLN A 142 25.16 13.22 1.54
CA GLN A 142 26.59 12.94 1.43
C GLN A 142 27.24 13.65 0.23
N GLN A 143 26.60 13.60 -0.94
CA GLN A 143 27.07 14.33 -2.13
C GLN A 143 27.12 15.83 -1.89
N LYS A 144 26.12 16.40 -1.19
CA LYS A 144 26.11 17.81 -0.82
C LYS A 144 27.27 18.14 0.13
N ALA A 145 27.56 17.28 1.10
CA ALA A 145 28.70 17.46 2.00
C ALA A 145 30.05 17.38 1.26
N ASP A 146 30.18 16.48 0.29
CA ASP A 146 31.41 16.34 -0.49
C ASP A 146 31.59 17.48 -1.50
N LEU A 147 30.52 17.95 -2.12
CA LEU A 147 30.53 19.20 -2.91
C LEU A 147 30.94 20.39 -2.04
N ALA A 148 30.41 20.52 -0.82
CA ALA A 148 30.80 21.59 0.10
C ALA A 148 32.29 21.53 0.50
N LYS A 149 32.89 20.34 0.59
CA LYS A 149 34.34 20.19 0.80
C LYS A 149 35.14 20.55 -0.45
N LEU A 150 34.67 20.15 -1.63
CA LEU A 150 35.32 20.45 -2.90
C LEU A 150 35.26 21.95 -3.22
N THR A 151 34.13 22.62 -2.97
CA THR A 151 34.03 24.08 -3.13
C THR A 151 34.97 24.80 -2.17
N LYS A 152 35.02 24.42 -0.89
CA LYS A 152 35.99 24.98 0.06
C LYS A 152 37.45 24.79 -0.40
N LYS A 153 37.80 23.60 -0.92
CA LYS A 153 39.13 23.33 -1.48
C LYS A 153 39.41 24.13 -2.76
N ALA A 154 38.40 24.35 -3.60
CA ALA A 154 38.52 25.15 -4.81
C ALA A 154 38.65 26.65 -4.50
N GLU A 155 37.95 27.16 -3.48
CA GLU A 155 38.10 28.53 -2.98
C GLU A 155 39.49 28.75 -2.38
N THR A 156 40.04 27.78 -1.63
CA THR A 156 41.42 27.88 -1.12
C THR A 156 42.48 27.79 -2.21
N LYS A 157 42.20 27.09 -3.32
CA LYS A 157 43.14 26.96 -4.45
C LYS A 157 43.12 28.16 -5.42
N ASN A 158 42.10 29.00 -5.36
CA ASN A 158 41.99 30.23 -6.16
C ASN A 158 42.60 31.48 -5.49
N VAL A 159 43.15 31.33 -4.29
CA VAL A 159 44.03 32.36 -3.71
C VAL A 159 45.42 32.14 -4.34
N ASP A 160 45.75 33.02 -5.30
CA ASP A 160 47.06 33.24 -5.95
C ASP A 160 47.50 32.39 -7.16
N PRO A 161 46.84 32.52 -8.32
CA PRO A 161 47.44 32.13 -9.61
C PRO A 161 48.55 33.10 -10.08
N VAL A 162 48.66 34.31 -9.52
CA VAL A 162 49.65 35.32 -9.94
C VAL A 162 51.02 35.09 -9.29
N SER A 163 51.05 34.75 -8.00
CA SER A 163 52.33 34.51 -7.29
C SER A 163 53.06 33.25 -7.78
N THR A 164 52.30 32.20 -8.15
CA THR A 164 52.87 30.92 -8.59
C THR A 164 53.56 31.00 -9.95
N VAL A 165 52.99 31.76 -10.89
CA VAL A 165 53.59 32.01 -12.23
C VAL A 165 54.87 32.83 -12.10
N ASP A 166 54.88 33.84 -11.23
CA ASP A 166 56.07 34.67 -11.01
C ASP A 166 57.20 33.89 -10.33
N THR A 167 56.90 33.04 -9.33
CA THR A 167 57.92 32.16 -8.72
C THR A 167 58.49 31.14 -9.70
N GLN A 168 57.66 30.57 -10.58
CA GLN A 168 58.14 29.63 -11.61
C GLN A 168 58.99 30.34 -12.66
N ALA A 169 58.67 31.60 -13.00
CA ALA A 169 59.49 32.40 -13.92
C ALA A 169 60.87 32.71 -13.32
N ASP A 170 60.96 32.91 -11.99
CA ASP A 170 62.24 33.12 -11.29
C ASP A 170 63.12 31.87 -11.28
N GLU A 171 62.54 30.67 -11.12
CA GLU A 171 63.27 29.40 -11.19
C GLU A 171 63.80 29.11 -12.60
N VAL A 172 63.01 29.44 -13.62
CA VAL A 172 63.35 29.16 -15.02
C VAL A 172 64.31 30.21 -15.60
N LYS A 173 64.40 31.41 -15.02
CA LYS A 173 65.36 32.45 -15.42
C LYS A 173 66.81 31.95 -15.43
N GLY A 174 67.25 31.26 -14.38
CA GLY A 174 68.63 30.75 -14.28
C GLY A 174 68.97 29.68 -15.32
N TRP A 175 67.97 28.97 -15.85
CA TRP A 175 68.15 28.04 -16.96
C TRP A 175 68.31 28.79 -18.30
N PHE A 176 67.53 29.84 -18.51
CA PHE A 176 67.58 30.68 -19.72
C PHE A 176 68.86 31.52 -19.83
N GLU A 177 69.45 31.97 -18.72
CA GLU A 177 70.73 32.70 -18.72
C GLU A 177 71.91 31.88 -19.26
N GLY A 178 71.83 30.55 -19.21
CA GLY A 178 72.87 29.65 -19.74
C GLY A 178 72.64 29.17 -21.18
N LEU A 179 71.51 29.52 -21.79
CA LEU A 179 71.12 29.09 -23.14
C LEU A 179 71.58 30.10 -24.20
N GLN A 180 71.86 29.62 -25.41
CA GLN A 180 72.09 30.52 -26.53
C GLN A 180 70.79 31.25 -26.91
N PRO A 181 70.85 32.53 -27.32
CA PRO A 181 69.67 33.37 -27.55
C PRO A 181 68.74 32.79 -28.63
N GLU A 182 69.29 32.07 -29.60
CA GLU A 182 68.53 31.39 -30.66
C GLU A 182 67.66 30.24 -30.10
N GLN A 183 68.19 29.46 -29.15
CA GLN A 183 67.48 28.36 -28.50
C GLN A 183 66.46 28.88 -27.49
N ALA A 184 66.80 29.93 -26.74
CA ALA A 184 65.88 30.61 -25.83
C ALA A 184 64.65 31.16 -26.56
N ALA A 185 64.84 31.76 -27.74
CA ALA A 185 63.75 32.27 -28.57
C ALA A 185 62.82 31.16 -29.08
N GLU A 186 63.38 29.98 -29.42
CA GLU A 186 62.59 28.82 -29.84
C GLU A 186 61.70 28.29 -28.71
N TYR A 187 62.24 28.16 -27.49
CA TYR A 187 61.45 27.75 -26.32
C TYR A 187 60.38 28.78 -25.94
N LEU A 188 60.68 30.08 -26.03
CA LEU A 188 59.69 31.13 -25.80
C LEU A 188 58.55 31.07 -26.83
N ARG A 189 58.86 30.74 -28.08
CA ARG A 189 57.87 30.54 -29.14
C ARG A 189 56.99 29.32 -28.85
N GLU A 190 57.57 28.24 -28.35
CA GLU A 190 56.81 27.06 -27.91
C GLU A 190 55.91 27.35 -26.71
N PHE A 191 56.37 28.13 -25.72
CA PHE A 191 55.53 28.54 -24.58
C PHE A 191 54.36 29.44 -25.01
N SER A 192 54.60 30.33 -25.97
CA SER A 192 53.55 31.17 -26.57
C SER A 192 52.50 30.33 -27.32
N ASN A 193 52.94 29.39 -28.16
CA ASN A 193 52.06 28.51 -28.93
C ASN A 193 51.23 27.57 -28.05
N ASN A 194 51.72 27.21 -26.87
CA ASN A 194 51.03 26.34 -25.90
C ASN A 194 50.08 27.11 -24.96
N GLY A 195 49.81 28.39 -25.22
CA GLY A 195 48.88 29.21 -24.42
C GLY A 195 49.45 29.72 -23.09
N LYS A 196 50.76 29.58 -22.85
CA LYS A 196 51.47 30.09 -21.66
C LYS A 196 52.12 31.45 -21.94
N LEU A 197 51.37 32.35 -22.57
CA LEU A 197 51.85 33.67 -23.01
C LEU A 197 52.22 34.59 -21.84
N SER A 198 51.44 34.55 -20.75
CA SER A 198 51.72 35.32 -19.53
C SER A 198 53.02 34.89 -18.83
N PHE A 199 53.33 33.59 -18.86
CA PHE A 199 54.58 33.04 -18.33
C PHE A 199 55.78 33.47 -19.19
N ALA A 200 55.67 33.38 -20.51
CA ALA A 200 56.72 33.84 -21.42
C ALA A 200 56.98 35.35 -21.28
N ALA A 201 55.92 36.15 -21.09
CA ALA A 201 56.04 37.59 -20.86
C ALA A 201 56.69 37.92 -19.50
N SER A 202 56.31 37.23 -18.42
CA SER A 202 56.93 37.41 -17.09
C SER A 202 58.41 37.00 -17.11
N LEU A 203 58.74 35.90 -17.80
CA LEU A 203 60.12 35.45 -17.97
C LEU A 203 60.98 36.47 -18.72
N LEU A 204 60.46 37.03 -19.83
CA LEU A 204 61.14 38.08 -20.60
C LEU A 204 61.30 39.37 -19.80
N GLN A 205 60.29 39.77 -19.03
CA GLN A 205 60.35 40.97 -18.18
C GLN A 205 61.39 40.87 -17.06
N LYS A 206 61.74 39.65 -16.65
CA LYS A 206 62.69 39.37 -15.57
C LYS A 206 64.12 39.11 -16.06
N MET A 207 64.35 38.93 -17.36
CA MET A 207 65.71 38.83 -17.91
C MET A 207 66.39 40.21 -17.93
N PRO A 208 67.67 40.31 -17.54
CA PRO A 208 68.45 41.53 -17.74
C PRO A 208 68.80 41.73 -19.23
N ASP A 209 68.93 42.98 -19.66
CA ASP A 209 69.40 43.37 -21.01
C ASP A 209 70.78 42.79 -21.36
#